data_AF-A0A0V0QQT5-F1
#
_entry.id   AF-A0A0V0QQT5-F1
#
_cell.length_a   1.000
_cell.length_b   1.000
_cell.length_c   1.000
_cell.angle_alpha   90.00
_cell.angle_beta   90.00
_cell.angle_gamma   90.00
#
_symmetry.space_group_name_H-M   'P 1'
#
loop_
_entity.id
_entity.type
_entity.pdbx_description
1 polymer ?
#
loop_
_entity_poly.entity_id
_entity_poly.type
_entity_poly.pdbx_seq_one_letter_code
_entity_poly.pdbx_strand_id
1 'polypeptide(L)'
;MEKDYKGSKIYTEEQLNIYNVPYIYRDYCTDDYMNYLICARQSSKALENNLVYSLPFSNSFTKCGIYQNQWKQCQDYREREIYEEMRKLYLKGLKDSRLGL
;
A
#
# COMPACT_ATOMS: atom_id res chain seq x y z
N MET A 1 -3.32 21.22 -0.49
CA MET A 1 -2.47 20.72 0.61
C MET A 1 -1.34 19.94 -0.03
N GLU A 2 -0.22 20.60 -0.32
CA GLU A 2 1.03 19.91 -0.61
C GLU A 2 1.50 19.31 0.71
N LYS A 3 1.07 18.08 1.00
CA LYS A 3 1.77 17.26 1.98
C LYS A 3 2.98 16.72 1.24
N ASP A 4 4.16 17.24 1.57
CA ASP A 4 5.47 16.66 1.30
C ASP A 4 5.57 15.25 1.89
N TYR A 5 4.74 14.33 1.42
CA TYR A 5 4.73 12.98 1.93
C TYR A 5 5.89 12.24 1.26
N LYS A 6 7.06 12.28 1.89
CA LYS A 6 8.15 11.36 1.57
C LYS A 6 7.64 9.94 1.84
N GLY A 7 7.33 9.22 0.76
CA GLY A 7 6.67 7.91 0.80
C GLY A 7 7.36 6.90 1.72
N SER A 8 8.68 6.87 1.73
CA SER A 8 9.44 5.95 2.57
C SER A 8 10.23 6.67 3.65
N LYS A 9 10.18 6.15 4.89
CA LYS A 9 11.02 6.62 6.00
C LYS A 9 12.27 5.75 6.20
N ILE A 10 12.26 4.56 5.60
CA ILE A 10 13.26 3.51 5.81
C ILE A 10 14.13 3.33 4.56
N TYR A 11 13.53 3.40 3.38
CA TYR A 11 14.18 3.13 2.10
C TYR A 11 14.49 4.42 1.33
N THR A 12 15.65 4.44 0.68
CA THR A 12 16.06 5.56 -0.17
C THR A 12 15.34 5.52 -1.51
N GLU A 13 15.25 6.66 -2.20
CA GLU A 13 14.62 6.74 -3.52
C GLU A 13 15.30 5.83 -4.55
N GLU A 14 16.62 5.65 -4.46
CA GLU A 14 17.38 4.68 -5.26
C GLU A 14 16.91 3.25 -5.01
N GLN A 15 16.69 2.86 -3.75
CA GLN A 15 16.16 1.53 -3.42
C GLN A 15 14.75 1.34 -3.98
N LEU A 16 13.87 2.34 -3.86
CA LEU A 16 12.53 2.28 -4.46
C LEU A 16 12.60 2.10 -5.99
N ASN A 17 13.59 2.72 -6.64
CA ASN A 17 13.83 2.57 -8.07
C ASN A 17 14.36 1.17 -8.43
N ILE A 18 15.31 0.62 -7.67
CA ILE A 18 15.83 -0.76 -7.87
C ILE A 18 14.71 -1.81 -7.74
N TYR A 19 13.78 -1.56 -6.82
CA TYR A 19 12.63 -2.43 -6.61
C TYR A 19 11.45 -2.12 -7.54
N ASN A 20 11.61 -1.18 -8.48
CA ASN A 20 10.60 -0.75 -9.44
C ASN A 20 9.26 -0.43 -8.76
N VAL A 21 9.29 0.27 -7.62
CA VAL A 21 8.08 0.63 -6.88
C VAL A 21 7.28 1.65 -7.68
N PRO A 22 6.04 1.33 -8.09
CA PRO A 22 5.16 2.25 -8.80
C PRO A 22 4.91 3.52 -7.99
N TYR A 23 4.85 4.67 -8.67
CA TYR A 23 4.63 5.96 -8.01
C TYR A 23 3.33 5.99 -7.18
N ILE A 24 2.28 5.29 -7.63
CA ILE A 24 1.00 5.16 -6.92
C ILE A 24 1.10 4.48 -5.55
N TYR A 25 2.19 3.75 -5.30
CA TYR A 25 2.49 3.08 -4.03
C TYR A 25 3.65 3.75 -3.29
N ARG A 26 4.11 4.92 -3.75
CA ARG A 26 5.10 5.76 -3.06
C ARG A 26 4.44 6.67 -2.02
N ASP A 27 3.56 6.09 -1.23
CA ASP A 27 2.81 6.74 -0.16
C ASP A 27 3.31 6.25 1.21
N TYR A 28 2.59 6.52 2.29
CA TYR A 28 3.00 6.06 3.63
C TYR A 28 3.08 4.54 3.82
N CYS A 29 2.49 3.75 2.92
CA CYS A 29 2.57 2.29 2.92
C CYS A 29 3.75 1.77 2.10
N THR A 30 4.60 2.64 1.56
CA THR A 30 5.77 2.27 0.74
C THR A 30 6.67 1.29 1.47
N ASP A 31 6.88 1.51 2.77
CA ASP A 31 7.79 0.70 3.59
C ASP A 31 7.30 -0.76 3.69
N ASP A 32 6.01 -0.95 3.93
CA ASP A 32 5.39 -2.29 3.97
C ASP A 32 5.43 -2.97 2.59
N TYR A 33 5.20 -2.20 1.53
CA TYR A 33 5.30 -2.69 0.16
C TYR A 33 6.73 -3.15 -0.19
N MET A 34 7.72 -2.36 0.21
CA MET A 34 9.14 -2.68 0.02
C MET A 34 9.54 -3.94 0.77
N ASN A 35 9.11 -4.10 2.03
CA ASN A 35 9.33 -5.33 2.80
C ASN A 35 8.78 -6.56 2.09
N TYR A 36 7.56 -6.46 1.54
CA TYR A 36 6.96 -7.53 0.75
C TYR A 36 7.77 -7.83 -0.52
N LEU A 37 8.16 -6.80 -1.29
CA LEU A 37 8.95 -6.98 -2.53
C LEU A 37 10.33 -7.60 -2.27
N ILE A 38 11.01 -7.17 -1.21
CA ILE A 38 12.31 -7.72 -0.81
C ILE A 38 12.14 -9.20 -0.48
N CYS A 39 11.16 -9.54 0.35
CA CYS A 39 10.88 -10.92 0.71
C CYS A 39 10.58 -11.77 -0.53
N ALA A 40 9.67 -11.31 -1.40
CA ALA A 40 9.26 -12.04 -2.60
C ALA A 40 10.40 -12.25 -3.60
N ARG A 41 11.30 -11.26 -3.77
CA ARG A 41 12.47 -11.41 -4.65
C ARG A 41 13.53 -12.32 -4.05
N GLN A 42 13.74 -12.28 -2.74
CA GLN A 42 14.73 -13.12 -2.05
C GLN A 42 14.25 -14.58 -1.88
N SER A 43 12.94 -14.82 -1.75
CA SER A 43 12.34 -16.15 -1.64
C SER A 43 12.28 -16.91 -2.97
N SER A 44 12.53 -16.25 -4.11
CA SER A 44 12.50 -16.82 -5.47
C SER A 44 13.33 -18.10 -5.69
N LYS A 45 14.34 -18.36 -4.83
CA LYS A 45 15.16 -19.59 -4.91
C LYS A 45 14.56 -20.81 -4.23
N ALA A 46 13.47 -20.66 -3.48
CA ALA A 46 12.80 -21.74 -2.77
C ALA A 46 11.40 -21.98 -3.35
N LEU A 47 11.32 -22.57 -4.54
CA LEU A 47 10.23 -23.50 -4.88
C LEU A 47 8.78 -22.97 -4.85
N GLU A 48 8.53 -21.69 -5.12
CA GLU A 48 7.17 -21.21 -5.36
C GLU A 48 6.79 -21.45 -6.83
N ASN A 49 6.56 -22.72 -7.17
CA ASN A 49 5.80 -23.08 -8.37
C ASN A 49 4.51 -22.25 -8.38
N ASN A 50 4.11 -21.72 -9.54
CA ASN A 50 2.84 -21.00 -9.78
C ASN A 50 1.57 -21.67 -9.18
N LEU A 51 1.68 -22.94 -8.78
CA LEU A 51 0.68 -23.75 -8.08
C LEU A 51 0.49 -23.36 -6.60
N VAL A 52 1.49 -22.80 -5.94
CA VAL A 52 1.38 -22.31 -4.56
C VAL A 52 0.42 -21.12 -4.60
N TYR A 53 0.67 -20.11 -5.42
CA TYR A 53 -0.22 -18.94 -5.56
C TYR A 53 -1.63 -19.23 -6.11
N SER A 54 -1.89 -20.42 -6.68
CA SER A 54 -3.24 -20.81 -7.15
C SER A 54 -4.09 -21.48 -6.06
N LEU A 55 -3.50 -21.90 -4.94
CA LEU A 55 -4.23 -22.54 -3.84
C LEU A 55 -4.75 -21.48 -2.85
N PRO A 56 -6.03 -21.53 -2.45
CA PRO A 56 -6.67 -20.51 -1.59
C PRO A 56 -6.10 -20.42 -0.16
N PHE A 57 -5.15 -21.30 0.21
CA PHE A 57 -4.51 -21.34 1.54
C PHE A 57 -2.99 -21.14 1.49
N SER A 58 -2.40 -20.90 0.32
CA SER A 58 -0.94 -20.81 0.19
C SER A 58 -0.32 -19.54 0.75
N ASN A 59 -1.08 -18.45 0.82
CA ASN A 59 -0.67 -17.21 1.47
C ASN A 59 -0.36 -17.41 2.97
N SER A 60 -0.85 -18.50 3.58
CA SER A 60 -0.54 -18.89 4.95
C SER A 60 0.78 -19.64 5.11
N PHE A 61 1.38 -20.14 4.01
CA PHE A 61 2.58 -20.97 4.02
C PHE A 61 3.83 -20.28 3.46
N THR A 62 3.68 -19.12 2.82
CA THR A 62 4.81 -18.33 2.33
C THR A 62 5.28 -17.38 3.42
N LYS A 63 6.58 -17.38 3.73
CA LYS A 63 7.18 -16.46 4.73
C LYS A 63 6.88 -14.98 4.40
N CYS A 64 6.57 -14.67 3.15
CA CYS A 64 6.25 -13.34 2.67
C CYS A 64 4.77 -12.95 2.80
N GLY A 65 3.86 -13.90 3.08
CA GLY A 65 2.43 -13.62 3.26
C GLY A 65 2.13 -12.68 4.42
N ILE A 66 2.97 -12.67 5.46
CA ILE A 66 2.87 -11.73 6.59
C ILE A 66 3.06 -10.29 6.10
N TYR A 67 4.14 -10.03 5.34
CA TYR A 67 4.41 -8.70 4.78
C TYR A 67 3.35 -8.26 3.78
N GLN A 68 2.84 -9.21 2.99
CA GLN A 68 1.74 -8.93 2.07
C GLN A 68 0.47 -8.50 2.82
N ASN A 69 0.12 -9.18 3.92
CA ASN A 69 -1.04 -8.83 4.72
C ASN A 69 -0.86 -7.49 5.44
N GLN A 70 0.33 -7.18 5.94
CA GLN A 70 0.64 -5.87 6.54
C GLN A 70 0.45 -4.75 5.51
N TRP A 71 1.02 -4.90 4.31
CA TRP A 71 0.84 -3.94 3.25
C TRP A 71 -0.63 -3.76 2.85
N LYS A 72 -1.41 -4.85 2.74
CA LYS A 72 -2.86 -4.78 2.46
C LYS A 72 -3.61 -4.01 3.54
N GLN A 73 -3.35 -4.28 4.81
CA GLN A 73 -3.98 -3.55 5.91
C GLN A 73 -3.66 -2.06 5.88
N CYS A 74 -2.43 -1.69 5.52
CA CYS A 74 -2.04 -0.30 5.33
C CYS A 74 -2.82 0.35 4.17
N GLN A 75 -2.95 -0.34 3.04
CA GLN A 75 -3.73 0.15 1.89
C GLN A 75 -5.23 0.27 2.21
N ASP A 76 -5.80 -0.68 2.94
CA ASP A 76 -7.20 -0.62 3.38
C ASP A 76 -7.45 0.55 4.34
N TYR A 77 -6.46 0.92 5.17
CA TYR A 77 -6.53 2.11 6.01
C TYR A 77 -6.45 3.39 5.15
N ARG A 78 -5.58 3.42 4.14
CA ARG A 78 -5.45 4.53 3.17
C ARG A 78 -6.74 4.83 2.45
N GLU A 79 -7.38 3.80 1.92
CA GLU A 79 -8.63 3.96 1.19
C GLU A 79 -9.76 4.47 2.09
N ARG A 80 -9.80 4.02 3.35
CA ARG A 80 -10.76 4.52 4.35
C ARG A 80 -10.52 5.98 4.69
N GLU A 81 -9.28 6.40 4.91
CA GLU A 81 -8.97 7.81 5.18
C GLU A 81 -9.35 8.70 4.00
N ILE A 82 -8.99 8.30 2.76
CA ILE A 82 -9.35 9.04 1.54
C ILE A 82 -10.88 9.14 1.42
N TYR A 83 -11.60 8.04 1.65
CA TYR A 83 -13.06 8.03 1.62
C TYR A 83 -13.67 8.97 2.67
N GLU A 84 -13.14 8.98 3.89
CA GLU A 84 -13.60 9.89 4.94
C GLU A 84 -13.32 11.36 4.62
N GLU A 85 -12.15 11.68 4.08
CA GLU A 85 -11.82 13.03 3.63
C GLU A 85 -12.78 13.50 2.53
N MET A 86 -13.02 12.65 1.53
CA MET A 86 -13.98 12.93 0.44
C MET A 86 -15.40 13.12 0.97
N ARG A 87 -15.83 12.29 1.93
CA ARG A 87 -17.13 12.44 2.60
C ARG A 87 -17.25 13.77 3.34
N LYS A 88 -16.20 14.20 4.06
CA LYS A 88 -16.17 15.50 4.77
C LYS A 88 -16.28 16.66 3.78
N LEU A 89 -15.55 16.62 2.67
CA LEU A 89 -15.60 17.64 1.62
C LEU A 89 -17.01 17.72 0.99
N TYR A 90 -17.60 16.57 0.68
CA TYR A 90 -18.95 16.49 0.14
C TYR A 90 -20.00 17.10 1.10
N LEU A 91 -19.95 16.72 2.38
CA LEU A 91 -20.87 17.26 3.39
C LEU A 91 -20.67 18.76 3.61
N LYS A 92 -19.43 19.26 3.51
CA LYS A 92 -19.14 20.69 3.56
C LYS A 92 -19.76 21.41 2.37
N GLY A 93 -19.55 20.92 1.14
CA GLY A 93 -20.16 21.47 -0.06
C GLY A 93 -21.68 21.53 0.02
N LEU A 94 -22.34 20.49 0.53
CA LEU A 94 -23.80 20.49 0.75
C LEU A 94 -24.25 21.54 1.77
N LYS A 95 -23.49 21.76 2.85
CA LYS A 95 -23.79 22.80 3.85
C LYS A 95 -23.65 24.19 3.25
N ASP A 96 -22.57 24.43 2.50
CA ASP A 96 -22.30 25.72 1.87
C ASP A 96 -23.39 26.03 0.81
N SER A 97 -23.76 25.05 -0.02
CA SER A 97 -24.88 25.17 -0.98
C SER A 97 -26.25 25.38 -0.32
N ARG A 98 -26.49 24.84 0.89
CA ARG A 98 -27.73 25.08 1.65
C ARG A 98 -27.79 26.47 2.29
N LEU A 99 -26.64 27.09 2.54
CA LEU A 99 -26.53 28.41 3.15
C LEU A 99 -26.52 29.55 2.12
N GLY A 100 -26.58 29.25 0.83
CA GLY A 100 -26.66 30.26 -0.23
C GLY A 100 -25.40 31.13 -0.36
N LEU A 101 -24.24 30.57 -0.01
CA LEU A 101 -22.92 31.14 -0.31
C LEU A 101 -22.35 30.54 -1.60
#